data_AF-A0A109UX66-F1
#
_entry.id   AF-A0A109UX66-F1
#
_cell.length_a   1.000
_cell.length_b   1.000
_cell.length_c   1.000
_cell.angle_alpha   90.00
_cell.angle_beta   90.00
_cell.angle_gamma   90.00
#
_symmetry.space_group_name_H-M   'P 1'
#
loop_
_entity.id
_entity.type
_entity.pdbx_description
1 polymer ?
#
loop_
_entity_poly.entity_id
_entity_poly.type
_entity_poly.pdbx_seq_one_letter_code
_entity_poly.pdbx_strand_id
1 'polypeptide(L)'
;MFVSPPLPLGFGRVLPRLRGKVTEGEFDVQKESPSSSTPEIPFVTPQLDFTKGPGDELRKRLQLAPQCDFVSFSDTEKTSSALLNISESTDTTDRSTIEDSVLSKSEVDSVIWLEDALPRRYDDMYDPTVFMNNELFPNGRPKFTKRALLDWDLNDIRSLLIVESMRPEWNGVMPKVRVLHNEDARTPPFRLVLLPLDAPDDVIVATLVVSDIYLEANLNFEFKLTSARYIVSAARRRHQQLTGSNEPIMHLSKPEWRNIVENYLLNLAVEAQCRHDFKYAYSQKRCALRQRFVKRPDMPPPSTKPRPFARRAQTERAKFRLSRAEHARLWSECQTAVYRRLGLDWVPDGQT
;
A
#
# COMPACT_ATOMS: atom_id res chain seq x y z
N MET A 1 -11.57 9.26 14.35
CA MET A 1 -11.37 9.36 12.88
C MET A 1 -12.16 8.26 12.21
N PHE A 2 -13.03 8.59 11.26
CA PHE A 2 -13.63 7.59 10.37
C PHE A 2 -12.60 7.21 9.31
N VAL A 3 -11.99 6.04 9.47
CA VAL A 3 -11.20 5.42 8.41
C VAL A 3 -12.19 5.00 7.34
N SER A 4 -12.14 5.59 6.15
CA SER A 4 -12.96 5.09 5.04
C SER A 4 -12.54 3.64 4.76
N PRO A 5 -13.50 2.70 4.69
CA PRO A 5 -13.15 1.32 4.41
C PRO A 5 -12.43 1.26 3.05
N PRO A 6 -11.28 0.57 2.95
CA PRO A 6 -10.62 0.34 1.67
C PRO A 6 -11.56 -0.27 0.64
N LEU A 7 -11.29 0.05 -0.62
CA LEU A 7 -12.03 -0.46 -1.76
C LEU A 7 -12.09 -2.00 -1.75
N PRO A 8 -13.24 -2.59 -2.09
CA PRO A 8 -13.25 -3.97 -2.53
C PRO A 8 -12.56 -4.05 -3.90
N LEU A 9 -11.39 -4.67 -3.93
CA LEU A 9 -10.76 -5.03 -5.20
C LEU A 9 -11.45 -6.27 -5.77
N GLY A 10 -12.41 -6.04 -6.66
CA GLY A 10 -12.83 -7.07 -7.60
C GLY A 10 -11.64 -7.47 -8.47
N PHE A 11 -11.31 -8.76 -8.50
CA PHE A 11 -10.46 -9.35 -9.53
C PHE A 11 -10.89 -8.82 -10.90
N GLY A 12 -9.93 -8.33 -11.69
CA GLY A 12 -10.16 -7.84 -13.04
C GLY A 12 -11.16 -8.71 -13.80
N ARG A 13 -12.36 -8.16 -14.03
CA ARG A 13 -13.34 -8.76 -14.92
C ARG A 13 -12.86 -8.49 -16.35
N VAL A 14 -12.17 -9.47 -16.93
CA VAL A 14 -12.16 -9.62 -18.40
C VAL A 14 -13.60 -9.97 -18.79
N LEU A 15 -14.34 -8.98 -19.28
CA LEU A 15 -15.68 -9.15 -19.85
C LEU A 15 -15.61 -10.00 -21.13
N PRO A 16 -16.45 -11.03 -21.29
CA PRO A 16 -16.80 -11.51 -22.63
C PRO A 16 -17.88 -10.59 -23.22
N ARG A 17 -17.62 -10.10 -24.43
CA ARG A 17 -18.62 -9.51 -25.33
C ARG A 17 -19.82 -10.45 -25.47
N LEU A 18 -21.02 -9.96 -25.17
CA LEU A 18 -22.26 -10.53 -25.72
C LEU A 18 -23.11 -9.42 -26.34
N ARG A 19 -23.27 -9.54 -27.66
CA ARG A 19 -24.32 -8.93 -28.48
C ARG A 19 -25.67 -9.56 -28.12
N GLY A 20 -26.74 -8.77 -28.16
CA GLY A 20 -28.12 -9.25 -28.26
C GLY A 20 -29.05 -8.45 -27.35
N LYS A 21 -29.66 -7.37 -27.86
CA LYS A 21 -31.00 -7.30 -28.49
C LYS A 21 -31.95 -6.54 -27.56
N VAL A 22 -32.32 -5.37 -28.08
CA VAL A 22 -33.38 -4.46 -27.68
C VAL A 22 -34.69 -5.20 -27.43
N THR A 23 -35.40 -4.82 -26.36
CA THR A 23 -36.86 -4.80 -26.35
C THR A 23 -37.32 -3.72 -25.38
N GLU A 24 -38.09 -2.78 -25.93
CA GLU A 24 -38.73 -1.66 -25.26
C GLU A 24 -39.82 -2.16 -24.30
N GLY A 25 -40.04 -1.41 -23.22
CA GLY A 25 -41.03 -1.70 -22.20
C GLY A 25 -41.17 -0.53 -21.24
N GLU A 26 -41.94 0.46 -21.69
CA GLU A 26 -42.56 1.55 -20.95
C GLU A 26 -43.30 1.05 -19.70
N PHE A 27 -43.08 1.66 -18.52
CA PHE A 27 -44.13 1.82 -17.50
C PHE A 27 -43.78 2.89 -16.46
N ASP A 28 -44.85 3.50 -15.99
CA ASP A 28 -45.02 4.81 -15.39
C ASP A 28 -44.73 4.90 -13.88
N VAL A 29 -44.66 6.14 -13.44
CA VAL A 29 -44.46 6.76 -12.13
C VAL A 29 -45.26 6.14 -10.98
N GLN A 30 -44.65 5.98 -9.80
CA GLN A 30 -45.24 6.49 -8.54
C GLN A 30 -44.26 6.67 -7.38
N LYS A 31 -44.60 7.71 -6.62
CA LYS A 31 -43.91 8.43 -5.56
C LYS A 31 -44.50 7.96 -4.24
N GLU A 32 -43.70 7.60 -3.24
CA GLU A 32 -44.05 7.73 -1.81
C GLU A 32 -42.88 7.37 -0.89
N SER A 33 -42.66 8.22 0.12
CA SER A 33 -41.96 7.94 1.38
C SER A 33 -43.02 8.18 2.48
N PRO A 34 -42.98 7.55 3.69
CA PRO A 34 -41.94 7.86 4.67
C PRO A 34 -41.64 6.80 5.77
N SER A 35 -40.67 7.16 6.63
CA SER A 35 -40.61 6.95 8.09
C SER A 35 -39.75 5.83 8.71
N SER A 36 -38.72 6.31 9.43
CA SER A 36 -38.12 5.90 10.71
C SER A 36 -38.40 4.51 11.31
N SER A 37 -37.31 3.80 11.63
CA SER A 37 -36.93 3.48 13.02
C SER A 37 -35.63 2.66 13.03
N THR A 38 -34.65 3.10 13.80
CA THR A 38 -33.36 2.41 14.00
C THR A 38 -33.32 1.94 15.45
N PRO A 39 -33.09 0.65 15.74
CA PRO A 39 -32.77 0.22 17.09
C PRO A 39 -31.25 0.19 17.29
N GLU A 40 -30.81 0.92 18.32
CA GLU A 40 -29.48 0.83 18.91
C GLU A 40 -29.26 -0.55 19.56
N ILE A 41 -28.09 -1.15 19.33
CA ILE A 41 -27.61 -2.31 20.11
C ILE A 41 -26.15 -2.04 20.51
N PRO A 42 -25.77 -2.25 21.78
CA PRO A 42 -24.52 -1.75 22.37
C PRO A 42 -23.29 -2.60 22.05
N PHE A 43 -22.14 -1.94 21.96
CA PHE A 43 -20.82 -2.55 21.78
C PHE A 43 -20.34 -3.21 23.08
N VAL A 44 -19.98 -4.49 22.99
CA VAL A 44 -19.24 -5.25 24.01
C VAL A 44 -17.74 -5.11 23.72
N THR A 45 -16.98 -4.60 24.68
CA THR A 45 -15.52 -4.55 24.64
C THR A 45 -14.95 -5.84 25.22
N PRO A 46 -14.01 -6.54 24.57
CA PRO A 46 -13.08 -7.41 25.26
C PRO A 46 -11.73 -6.70 25.39
N GLN A 47 -11.33 -6.42 26.63
CA GLN A 47 -9.95 -6.12 26.98
C GLN A 47 -9.09 -7.36 26.75
N LEU A 48 -7.90 -7.16 26.18
CA LEU A 48 -6.86 -8.18 26.21
C LEU A 48 -5.51 -7.50 26.50
N ASP A 49 -5.07 -7.65 27.75
CA ASP A 49 -3.74 -7.28 28.22
C ASP A 49 -2.68 -8.17 27.56
N PHE A 50 -1.66 -7.55 26.96
CA PHE A 50 -0.39 -8.19 26.68
C PHE A 50 0.76 -7.29 27.13
N THR A 51 1.19 -7.49 28.37
CA THR A 51 2.51 -7.08 28.84
C THR A 51 3.51 -8.19 28.53
N LYS A 52 4.31 -8.02 27.45
CA LYS A 52 5.68 -8.55 27.31
C LYS A 52 6.32 -8.05 26.01
N GLY A 53 7.54 -7.53 26.13
CA GLY A 53 8.21 -6.71 25.12
C GLY A 53 8.66 -7.45 23.84
N PRO A 54 8.85 -6.72 22.72
CA PRO A 54 8.98 -7.31 21.38
C PRO A 54 10.41 -7.76 20.97
N GLY A 55 11.38 -7.81 21.89
CA GLY A 55 12.77 -8.15 21.56
C GLY A 55 13.05 -9.64 21.31
N ASP A 56 12.33 -10.55 21.97
CA ASP A 56 12.71 -11.97 22.02
C ASP A 56 11.93 -12.87 21.05
N GLU A 57 10.77 -12.43 20.57
CA GLU A 57 9.90 -13.24 19.68
C GLU A 57 10.48 -13.34 18.25
N LEU A 58 11.21 -12.31 17.79
CA LEU A 58 11.82 -12.27 16.45
C LEU A 58 12.97 -13.28 16.32
N ARG A 59 13.70 -13.53 17.42
CA ARG A 59 14.83 -14.48 17.45
C ARG A 59 14.37 -15.94 17.45
N LYS A 60 13.20 -16.22 18.04
CA LYS A 60 12.63 -17.57 18.14
C LYS A 60 11.97 -18.04 16.84
N ARG A 61 11.43 -17.13 16.02
CA ARG A 61 10.82 -17.45 14.72
C ARG A 61 11.80 -17.68 13.58
N LEU A 62 13.06 -17.27 13.74
CA LEU A 62 14.12 -17.50 12.76
C LEU A 62 14.82 -18.87 12.87
N GLN A 63 14.55 -19.67 13.91
CA GLN A 63 15.27 -20.94 14.14
C GLN A 63 14.46 -22.23 13.93
N LEU A 64 13.14 -22.17 13.68
CA LEU A 64 12.29 -23.38 13.59
C LEU A 64 11.34 -23.39 12.39
N ALA A 65 11.83 -23.05 11.19
CA ALA A 65 11.13 -23.37 9.95
C ALA A 65 11.87 -24.52 9.22
N PRO A 66 11.17 -25.61 8.80
CA PRO A 66 11.78 -26.61 7.92
C PRO A 66 12.12 -25.91 6.60
N GLN A 67 13.40 -25.94 6.21
CA GLN A 67 13.83 -25.46 4.91
C GLN A 67 13.21 -26.35 3.82
N CYS A 68 12.16 -25.85 3.18
CA CYS A 68 11.73 -26.30 1.87
C CYS A 68 12.34 -25.31 0.88
N ASP A 69 13.38 -25.74 0.15
CA ASP A 69 14.06 -24.94 -0.86
C ASP A 69 13.06 -24.29 -1.81
N PHE A 70 13.02 -22.96 -1.74
CA PHE A 70 12.15 -22.11 -2.51
C PHE A 70 12.90 -21.68 -3.79
N VAL A 71 12.52 -22.25 -4.92
CA VAL A 71 12.96 -21.78 -6.23
C VAL A 71 12.13 -20.55 -6.60
N SER A 72 12.78 -19.39 -6.65
CA SER A 72 12.23 -18.15 -7.18
C SER A 72 11.88 -18.31 -8.66
N PHE A 73 10.65 -18.00 -9.04
CA PHE A 73 10.23 -17.93 -10.43
C PHE A 73 10.01 -16.45 -10.77
N SER A 74 10.93 -15.88 -11.51
CA SER A 74 10.81 -14.54 -12.11
C SER A 74 10.19 -14.68 -13.49
N ASP A 75 8.98 -14.16 -13.65
CA ASP A 75 8.36 -13.95 -14.96
C ASP A 75 9.05 -12.75 -15.63
N THR A 76 9.81 -13.02 -16.69
CA THR A 76 10.41 -12.00 -17.55
C THR A 76 9.45 -11.64 -18.67
N GLU A 77 8.80 -10.48 -18.57
CA GLU A 77 8.19 -9.81 -19.72
C GLU A 77 9.08 -8.63 -20.14
N LYS A 78 9.52 -8.70 -21.40
CA LYS A 78 10.43 -7.76 -22.04
C LYS A 78 9.68 -6.48 -22.40
N THR A 79 10.13 -5.35 -21.89
CA THR A 79 9.77 -4.00 -22.37
C THR A 79 10.93 -3.47 -23.22
N SER A 80 10.66 -3.23 -24.51
CA SER A 80 11.55 -2.48 -25.39
C SER A 80 11.38 -0.99 -25.11
N SER A 81 12.48 -0.32 -24.77
CA SER A 81 12.60 1.13 -24.73
C SER A 81 13.41 1.58 -25.94
N ALA A 82 12.90 2.57 -26.66
CA ALA A 82 13.63 3.30 -27.68
C ALA A 82 13.72 4.77 -27.23
N LEU A 83 14.95 5.21 -26.99
CA LEU A 83 15.36 6.61 -26.90
C LEU A 83 15.47 7.16 -28.32
N LEU A 84 14.99 8.38 -28.57
CA LEU A 84 15.67 9.31 -29.48
C LEU A 84 15.43 10.75 -29.02
N ASN A 85 16.56 11.40 -28.73
CA ASN A 85 16.75 12.82 -28.49
C ASN A 85 17.43 13.34 -29.76
N ILE A 86 16.84 14.29 -30.50
CA ILE A 86 17.56 15.10 -31.48
C ILE A 86 17.01 16.53 -31.41
N SER A 87 17.92 17.45 -31.08
CA SER A 87 17.77 18.90 -31.15
C SER A 87 18.02 19.38 -32.57
N GLU A 88 17.31 20.43 -33.00
CA GLU A 88 17.73 21.24 -34.13
C GLU A 88 17.56 22.72 -33.79
N SER A 89 18.52 23.49 -34.28
CA SER A 89 18.99 24.80 -33.87
C SER A 89 18.55 25.89 -34.84
N THR A 90 18.37 27.12 -34.34
CA THR A 90 18.48 28.35 -35.13
C THR A 90 19.11 29.48 -34.32
N ASP A 91 20.25 29.98 -34.81
CA ASP A 91 20.91 31.26 -34.46
C ASP A 91 19.98 32.45 -34.81
N THR A 92 20.03 33.63 -34.18
CA THR A 92 21.09 34.65 -34.39
C THR A 92 20.76 35.95 -33.60
N THR A 93 21.82 36.67 -33.21
CA THR A 93 22.00 38.15 -33.12
C THR A 93 22.00 38.85 -31.74
N ASP A 94 23.23 39.21 -31.33
CA ASP A 94 23.76 40.43 -30.69
C ASP A 94 22.96 41.21 -29.63
N ARG A 95 23.60 41.45 -28.47
CA ARG A 95 24.30 42.74 -28.15
C ARG A 95 24.49 42.99 -26.64
N SER A 96 25.72 43.43 -26.30
CA SER A 96 26.17 44.29 -25.18
C SER A 96 26.38 43.70 -23.78
N THR A 97 27.67 43.47 -23.50
CA THR A 97 28.46 43.88 -22.33
C THR A 97 27.76 44.75 -21.28
N ILE A 98 27.60 44.22 -20.06
CA ILE A 98 27.98 44.85 -18.77
C ILE A 98 28.44 43.71 -17.85
N GLU A 99 29.67 43.80 -17.39
CA GLU A 99 30.27 42.93 -16.38
C GLU A 99 29.58 43.17 -15.04
N ASP A 100 28.92 42.15 -14.49
CA ASP A 100 28.69 42.07 -13.06
C ASP A 100 28.75 40.61 -12.58
N SER A 101 29.89 40.28 -11.98
CA SER A 101 30.02 39.38 -10.84
C SER A 101 29.15 38.11 -10.86
N VAL A 102 29.38 37.23 -11.84
CA VAL A 102 28.88 35.84 -11.82
C VAL A 102 29.63 35.11 -10.71
N LEU A 103 29.10 35.23 -9.49
CA LEU A 103 29.39 34.31 -8.41
C LEU A 103 28.94 32.93 -8.89
N SER A 104 29.89 32.06 -9.19
CA SER A 104 29.66 30.64 -9.41
C SER A 104 29.03 30.07 -8.15
N LYS A 105 27.70 30.12 -8.09
CA LYS A 105 26.87 29.51 -7.07
C LYS A 105 27.04 28.01 -7.26
N SER A 106 28.09 27.47 -6.63
CA SER A 106 28.21 26.04 -6.37
C SER A 106 26.82 25.58 -5.92
N GLU A 107 26.17 24.72 -6.71
CA GLU A 107 25.05 23.91 -6.27
C GLU A 107 25.57 23.07 -5.11
N VAL A 108 25.60 23.67 -3.93
CA VAL A 108 25.79 22.94 -2.69
C VAL A 108 24.49 22.17 -2.55
N ASP A 109 24.52 20.91 -2.98
CA ASP A 109 23.49 19.92 -2.68
C ASP A 109 23.19 20.06 -1.18
N SER A 110 22.04 20.67 -0.86
CA SER A 110 21.61 20.82 0.52
C SER A 110 21.31 19.42 1.03
N VAL A 111 22.02 19.01 2.07
CA VAL A 111 21.89 17.68 2.67
C VAL A 111 21.43 17.85 4.10
N ILE A 112 20.42 17.09 4.49
CA ILE A 112 19.90 17.08 5.86
C ILE A 112 19.84 15.65 6.39
N TRP A 113 19.94 15.52 7.72
CA TRP A 113 19.71 14.25 8.41
C TRP A 113 18.21 13.93 8.47
N LEU A 114 17.88 12.63 8.46
CA LEU A 114 16.50 12.17 8.54
C LEU A 114 15.77 12.73 9.77
N GLU A 115 16.45 12.78 10.91
CA GLU A 115 15.93 13.28 12.18
C GLU A 115 15.53 14.77 12.09
N ASP A 116 16.24 15.55 11.28
CA ASP A 116 15.94 16.97 11.03
C ASP A 116 14.88 17.16 9.94
N ALA A 117 14.77 16.20 9.01
CA ALA A 117 13.72 16.18 8.00
C ALA A 117 12.34 15.91 8.63
N LEU A 118 12.28 15.10 9.68
CA LEU A 118 11.03 14.69 10.31
C LEU A 118 10.35 15.83 11.10
N PRO A 119 9.01 15.81 11.20
CA PRO A 119 8.28 16.74 12.06
C PRO A 119 8.69 16.57 13.54
N ARG A 120 8.98 17.70 14.20
CA ARG A 120 9.27 17.73 15.65
C ARG A 120 8.01 17.91 16.50
N ARG A 121 6.91 18.33 15.86
CA ARG A 121 5.61 18.63 16.45
C ARG A 121 4.54 17.99 15.58
N TYR A 122 3.47 17.54 16.23
CA TYR A 122 2.37 16.84 15.58
C TYR A 122 1.01 17.49 15.88
N ASP A 123 0.98 18.52 16.73
CA ASP A 123 -0.25 19.19 17.19
C ASP A 123 -1.05 19.85 16.07
N ASP A 124 -0.38 20.24 14.97
CA ASP A 124 -1.00 20.81 13.78
C ASP A 124 -1.41 19.76 12.73
N MET A 125 -0.93 18.52 12.85
CA MET A 125 -1.21 17.44 11.91
C MET A 125 -2.47 16.64 12.23
N TYR A 126 -2.99 16.76 13.44
CA TYR A 126 -4.16 16.03 13.90
C TYR A 126 -5.19 16.98 14.49
N ASP A 127 -6.45 16.61 14.40
CA ASP A 127 -7.53 17.36 15.04
C ASP A 127 -7.31 17.41 16.57
N PRO A 128 -7.56 18.55 17.25
CA PRO A 128 -7.36 18.67 18.70
C PRO A 128 -8.06 17.59 19.54
N THR A 129 -9.21 17.09 19.08
CA THR A 129 -9.97 16.01 19.75
C THR A 129 -9.18 14.71 19.83
N VAL A 130 -8.21 14.51 18.93
CA VAL A 130 -7.34 13.33 18.91
C VAL A 130 -6.43 13.33 20.14
N PHE A 131 -5.92 14.49 20.55
CA PHE A 131 -5.02 14.60 21.70
C PHE A 131 -5.76 14.50 23.04
N MET A 132 -7.05 14.84 23.08
CA MET A 132 -7.86 14.73 24.29
C MET A 132 -8.18 13.28 24.66
N ASN A 133 -8.32 12.40 23.65
CA ASN A 133 -8.87 11.06 23.83
C ASN A 133 -7.84 9.94 23.68
N ASN A 134 -6.62 10.23 23.22
CA ASN A 134 -5.63 9.20 22.90
C ASN A 134 -4.33 9.37 23.69
N GLU A 135 -3.72 8.23 23.99
CA GLU A 135 -2.36 8.19 24.50
C GLU A 135 -1.35 8.65 23.42
N LEU A 136 -0.31 9.36 23.86
CA LEU A 136 0.76 9.86 22.99
C LEU A 136 2.06 9.10 23.25
N PHE A 137 2.90 9.03 22.23
CA PHE A 137 4.31 8.63 22.34
C PHE A 137 5.15 9.79 22.93
N PRO A 138 6.37 9.51 23.43
CA PRO A 138 7.26 10.55 23.96
C PRO A 138 7.60 11.67 22.97
N ASN A 139 7.53 11.39 21.66
CA ASN A 139 7.72 12.39 20.60
C ASN A 139 6.45 13.23 20.33
N GLY A 140 5.38 13.09 21.12
CA GLY A 140 4.11 13.81 20.97
C GLY A 140 3.16 13.20 19.93
N ARG A 141 3.54 12.11 19.27
CA ARG A 141 2.71 11.49 18.23
C ARG A 141 1.62 10.58 18.82
N PRO A 142 0.39 10.58 18.29
CA PRO A 142 -0.66 9.70 18.81
C PRO A 142 -0.35 8.20 18.66
N LYS A 143 -0.61 7.39 19.69
CA LYS A 143 -0.27 5.95 19.69
C LYS A 143 -1.02 5.11 18.66
N PHE A 144 -2.25 5.49 18.28
CA PHE A 144 -3.03 4.77 17.26
C PHE A 144 -2.38 4.78 15.86
N THR A 145 -1.40 5.66 15.64
CA THR A 145 -0.64 5.71 14.38
C THR A 145 0.27 4.49 14.21
N LYS A 146 0.60 3.78 15.30
CA LYS A 146 1.39 2.55 15.24
C LYS A 146 0.50 1.36 14.91
N ARG A 147 0.90 0.55 13.93
CA ARG A 147 0.16 -0.65 13.52
C ARG A 147 1.10 -1.84 13.36
N ALA A 148 0.60 -3.02 13.71
CA ALA A 148 1.30 -4.29 13.47
C ALA A 148 1.07 -4.76 12.02
N LEU A 149 1.63 -4.01 11.07
CA LEU A 149 1.61 -4.30 9.63
C LEU A 149 3.04 -4.41 9.11
N LEU A 150 3.22 -5.22 8.07
CA LEU A 150 4.50 -5.43 7.41
C LEU A 150 5.14 -4.10 7.02
N ASP A 151 6.39 -3.87 7.43
CA ASP A 151 7.17 -2.66 7.12
C ASP A 151 6.45 -1.33 7.44
N TRP A 152 5.55 -1.33 8.42
CA TRP A 152 4.77 -0.15 8.80
C TRP A 152 5.66 1.01 9.20
N ASP A 153 6.56 0.82 10.17
CA ASP A 153 7.37 1.91 10.73
C ASP A 153 8.24 2.60 9.67
N LEU A 154 8.80 1.83 8.71
CA LEU A 154 9.57 2.37 7.58
C LEU A 154 8.71 3.28 6.69
N ASN A 155 7.54 2.79 6.30
CA ASN A 155 6.67 3.52 5.37
C ASN A 155 5.93 4.66 6.03
N ASP A 156 5.74 4.56 7.33
CA ASP A 156 5.23 5.62 8.16
C ASP A 156 6.21 6.80 8.22
N ILE A 157 7.52 6.55 8.37
CA ILE A 157 8.56 7.57 8.20
C ILE A 157 8.49 8.20 6.79
N ARG A 158 8.38 7.39 5.73
CA ARG A 158 8.25 7.92 4.35
C ARG A 158 7.01 8.81 4.20
N SER A 159 5.90 8.47 4.86
CA SER A 159 4.69 9.29 4.86
C SER A 159 4.90 10.65 5.54
N LEU A 160 5.81 10.75 6.51
CA LEU A 160 6.15 12.00 7.20
C LEU A 160 7.11 12.89 6.40
N LEU A 161 7.72 12.36 5.34
CA LEU A 161 8.58 13.09 4.40
C LEU A 161 7.82 13.70 3.22
N ILE A 162 6.52 13.40 3.13
CA ILE A 162 5.62 14.24 2.34
C ILE A 162 5.40 15.50 3.19
N VAL A 163 5.66 16.68 2.63
CA VAL A 163 5.62 17.97 3.34
C VAL A 163 4.70 18.95 2.64
N GLU A 164 4.01 19.81 3.39
CA GLU A 164 3.05 20.74 2.81
C GLU A 164 3.68 21.97 2.16
N SER A 165 4.84 22.39 2.65
CA SER A 165 5.54 23.60 2.18
C SER A 165 7.05 23.44 2.26
N MET A 166 7.76 24.22 1.44
CA MET A 166 9.22 24.33 1.53
C MET A 166 9.59 25.03 2.83
N ARG A 167 10.43 24.40 3.64
CA ARG A 167 10.88 25.03 4.89
C ARG A 167 11.87 26.16 4.60
N PRO A 168 11.81 27.30 5.33
CA PRO A 168 12.73 28.41 5.12
C PRO A 168 14.21 28.01 5.23
N GLU A 169 14.52 27.06 6.11
CA GLU A 169 15.89 26.58 6.36
C GLU A 169 16.49 25.82 5.17
N TRP A 170 15.66 25.41 4.20
CA TRP A 170 16.10 24.71 2.99
C TRP A 170 16.59 25.66 1.88
N ASN A 171 16.55 26.98 2.12
CA ASN A 171 17.04 28.00 1.18
C ASN A 171 16.46 27.88 -0.24
N GLY A 172 15.20 27.43 -0.35
CA GLY A 172 14.50 27.26 -1.62
C GLY A 172 14.87 26.02 -2.44
N VAL A 173 15.77 25.15 -1.95
CA VAL A 173 16.17 23.91 -2.64
C VAL A 173 15.79 22.70 -1.80
N MET A 174 15.13 21.70 -2.40
CA MET A 174 14.72 20.50 -1.69
C MET A 174 15.96 19.67 -1.30
N PRO A 175 16.22 19.44 -0.01
CA PRO A 175 17.45 18.78 0.39
C PRO A 175 17.39 17.25 0.19
N LYS A 176 18.56 16.64 0.03
CA LYS A 176 18.71 15.18 0.02
C LYS A 176 18.79 14.67 1.46
N VAL A 177 17.99 13.65 1.79
CA VAL A 177 17.95 13.07 3.13
C VAL A 177 19.03 12.02 3.30
N ARG A 178 19.87 12.14 4.34
CA ARG A 178 20.84 11.14 4.76
C ARG A 178 20.40 10.42 6.03
N VAL A 179 20.80 9.15 6.14
CA VAL A 179 20.56 8.31 7.32
C VAL A 179 21.91 7.82 7.83
N LEU A 180 22.12 7.90 9.15
CA LEU A 180 23.40 7.61 9.80
C LEU A 180 23.91 6.17 9.57
N HIS A 181 23.02 5.23 9.25
CA HIS A 181 23.32 3.78 9.15
C HIS A 181 22.98 3.17 7.78
N ASN A 182 22.91 3.96 6.71
CA ASN A 182 22.58 3.45 5.37
C ASN A 182 23.80 2.85 4.64
N GLU A 183 24.55 1.96 5.30
CA GLU A 183 25.67 1.24 4.66
C GLU A 183 25.16 0.07 3.80
N ASP A 184 23.96 -0.45 4.10
CA ASP A 184 23.32 -1.47 3.28
C ASP A 184 22.64 -0.81 2.08
N ALA A 185 23.31 -0.87 0.92
CA ALA A 185 22.83 -0.41 -0.39
C ALA A 185 21.48 -1.01 -0.87
N ARG A 186 20.82 -1.84 -0.05
CA ARG A 186 19.53 -2.47 -0.36
C ARG A 186 18.33 -1.61 0.03
N THR A 187 18.47 -0.69 0.98
CA THR A 187 17.33 0.13 1.41
C THR A 187 17.23 1.37 0.53
N PRO A 188 16.08 1.59 -0.15
CA PRO A 188 15.88 2.79 -0.95
C PRO A 188 16.10 4.06 -0.13
N PRO A 189 16.74 5.10 -0.69
CA PRO A 189 16.96 6.35 0.04
C PRO A 189 15.62 7.02 0.38
N PHE A 190 15.61 7.73 1.51
CA PHE A 190 14.48 8.58 1.86
C PHE A 190 14.45 9.81 0.97
N ARG A 191 13.26 10.19 0.52
CA ARG A 191 13.04 11.32 -0.37
C ARG A 191 11.95 12.21 0.19
N LEU A 192 12.21 13.51 0.17
CA LEU A 192 11.20 14.53 0.46
C LEU A 192 10.30 14.73 -0.75
N VAL A 193 9.00 14.86 -0.49
CA VAL A 193 8.00 15.08 -1.52
C VAL A 193 7.14 16.28 -1.10
N LEU A 194 7.05 17.29 -1.96
CA LEU A 194 6.21 18.45 -1.69
C LEU A 194 4.77 18.16 -2.15
N LEU A 195 3.81 18.34 -1.25
CA LEU A 195 2.38 18.26 -1.54
C LEU A 195 1.65 19.44 -0.91
N PRO A 196 1.43 20.55 -1.65
CA PRO A 196 0.75 21.73 -1.13
C PRO A 196 -0.67 21.47 -0.61
N LEU A 197 -1.12 22.29 0.34
CA LEU A 197 -2.46 22.22 0.92
C LEU A 197 -3.57 22.62 -0.05
N ASP A 198 -3.22 23.38 -1.09
CA ASP A 198 -4.06 23.88 -2.17
C ASP A 198 -3.77 23.15 -3.50
N ALA A 199 -3.26 21.92 -3.44
CA ALA A 199 -3.03 21.11 -4.63
C ALA A 199 -4.36 20.61 -5.23
N PRO A 200 -4.50 20.60 -6.57
CA PRO A 200 -5.65 19.97 -7.22
C PRO A 200 -5.61 18.44 -7.07
N ASP A 201 -6.77 17.79 -7.15
CA ASP A 201 -6.92 16.34 -6.93
C ASP A 201 -5.95 15.50 -7.74
N ASP A 202 -5.76 15.82 -9.03
CA ASP A 202 -4.87 15.07 -9.91
C ASP A 202 -3.41 15.15 -9.45
N VAL A 203 -2.99 16.29 -8.90
CA VAL A 203 -1.64 16.48 -8.33
C VAL A 203 -1.52 15.70 -7.03
N ILE A 204 -2.54 15.72 -6.16
CA ILE A 204 -2.55 14.90 -4.93
C ILE A 204 -2.42 13.42 -5.29
N VAL A 205 -3.24 12.94 -6.23
CA VAL A 205 -3.23 11.55 -6.70
C VAL A 205 -1.87 11.18 -7.30
N ALA A 206 -1.35 12.00 -8.22
CA ALA A 206 -0.05 11.74 -8.87
C ALA A 206 1.08 11.68 -7.83
N THR A 207 1.08 12.61 -6.87
CA THR A 207 2.09 12.70 -5.81
C THR A 207 2.07 11.45 -4.93
N LEU A 208 0.90 11.00 -4.50
CA LEU A 208 0.74 9.78 -3.69
C LEU A 208 1.22 8.54 -4.46
N VAL A 209 0.85 8.41 -5.73
CA VAL A 209 1.21 7.25 -6.58
C VAL A 209 2.72 7.16 -6.83
N VAL A 210 3.37 8.31 -7.06
CA VAL A 210 4.82 8.41 -7.33
C VAL A 210 5.64 8.45 -6.03
N SER A 211 5.00 8.51 -4.87
CA SER A 211 5.69 8.44 -3.58
C SER A 211 6.38 7.09 -3.37
N ASP A 212 7.43 7.10 -2.55
CA ASP A 212 8.22 5.90 -2.23
C ASP A 212 7.55 5.05 -1.12
N ILE A 213 6.31 5.36 -0.76
CA ILE A 213 5.52 4.60 0.20
C ILE A 213 5.28 3.18 -0.36
N TYR A 214 5.63 2.19 0.44
CA TYR A 214 5.60 0.75 0.15
C TYR A 214 6.33 0.36 -1.15
N LEU A 215 7.49 0.98 -1.41
CA LEU A 215 8.31 0.67 -2.57
C LEU A 215 8.76 -0.79 -2.59
N GLU A 216 9.16 -1.35 -1.45
CA GLU A 216 9.62 -2.74 -1.29
C GLU A 216 8.54 -3.78 -1.57
N ALA A 217 7.26 -3.43 -1.39
CA ALA A 217 6.15 -4.35 -1.63
C ALA A 217 5.85 -4.54 -3.13
N ASN A 218 6.46 -3.72 -4.01
CA ASN A 218 6.29 -3.74 -5.46
C ASN A 218 4.80 -3.82 -5.86
N LEU A 219 4.01 -2.91 -5.28
CA LEU A 219 2.57 -2.83 -5.53
C LEU A 219 2.30 -2.32 -6.96
N ASN A 220 1.27 -2.88 -7.60
CA ASN A 220 0.91 -2.49 -8.97
C ASN A 220 0.54 -1.00 -9.02
N PHE A 221 1.06 -0.29 -10.02
CA PHE A 221 0.72 1.10 -10.31
C PHE A 221 -0.80 1.34 -10.39
N GLU A 222 -1.55 0.44 -11.04
CA GLU A 222 -3.01 0.57 -11.16
C GLU A 222 -3.71 0.50 -9.80
N PHE A 223 -3.23 -0.38 -8.90
CA PHE A 223 -3.73 -0.45 -7.53
C PHE A 223 -3.42 0.83 -6.75
N LYS A 224 -2.19 1.34 -6.86
CA LYS A 224 -1.77 2.62 -6.26
C LYS A 224 -2.66 3.77 -6.75
N LEU A 225 -2.91 3.85 -8.05
CA LEU A 225 -3.72 4.89 -8.69
C LEU A 225 -5.18 4.82 -8.25
N THR A 226 -5.77 3.64 -8.27
CA THR A 226 -7.18 3.43 -7.88
C THR A 226 -7.38 3.75 -6.39
N SER A 227 -6.44 3.32 -5.54
CA SER A 227 -6.46 3.63 -4.11
C SER A 227 -6.36 5.13 -3.85
N ALA A 228 -5.41 5.81 -4.50
CA ALA A 228 -5.23 7.26 -4.36
C ALA A 228 -6.48 8.02 -4.80
N ARG A 229 -7.04 7.70 -5.98
CA ARG A 229 -8.27 8.33 -6.48
C ARG A 229 -9.45 8.17 -5.52
N TYR A 230 -9.64 6.97 -4.98
CA TYR A 230 -10.71 6.72 -4.02
C TYR A 230 -10.55 7.55 -2.75
N ILE A 231 -9.34 7.58 -2.19
CA ILE A 231 -9.06 8.34 -0.97
C ILE A 231 -9.26 9.83 -1.18
N VAL A 232 -8.76 10.38 -2.29
CA VAL A 232 -8.91 11.80 -2.62
C VAL A 232 -10.38 12.15 -2.88
N SER A 233 -11.12 11.31 -3.61
CA SER A 233 -12.57 11.48 -3.81
C SER A 233 -13.36 11.41 -2.50
N ALA A 234 -13.00 10.50 -1.58
CA ALA A 234 -13.62 10.42 -0.26
C ALA A 234 -13.28 11.63 0.62
N ALA A 235 -12.06 12.15 0.52
CA ALA A 235 -11.67 13.39 1.19
C ALA A 235 -12.45 14.59 0.64
N ARG A 236 -12.58 14.72 -0.69
CA ARG A 236 -13.38 15.77 -1.34
C ARG A 236 -14.82 15.78 -0.88
N ARG A 237 -15.47 14.62 -0.82
CA ARG A 237 -16.85 14.52 -0.31
C ARG A 237 -16.97 15.01 1.13
N ARG A 238 -16.00 14.70 1.99
CA ARG A 238 -15.97 15.17 3.38
C ARG A 238 -15.69 16.67 3.47
N HIS A 239 -14.74 17.17 2.69
CA HIS A 239 -14.42 18.59 2.62
C HIS A 239 -15.63 19.41 2.17
N GLN A 240 -16.32 18.97 1.12
CA GLN A 240 -17.56 19.59 0.65
C GLN A 240 -18.66 19.59 1.73
N GLN A 241 -18.76 18.56 2.56
CA GLN A 241 -19.70 18.52 3.68
C GLN A 241 -19.36 19.53 4.78
N LEU A 242 -18.08 19.83 4.98
CA LEU A 242 -17.61 20.78 5.99
C LEU A 242 -17.73 22.23 5.50
N THR A 243 -17.31 22.51 4.27
CA THR A 243 -17.30 23.87 3.70
C THR A 243 -18.66 24.26 3.12
N GLY A 244 -19.48 23.29 2.70
CA GLY A 244 -20.76 23.52 2.03
C GLY A 244 -20.64 23.92 0.55
N SER A 245 -19.41 24.07 0.03
CA SER A 245 -19.10 24.44 -1.36
C SER A 245 -18.41 23.29 -2.09
N ASN A 246 -18.66 23.18 -3.41
CA ASN A 246 -17.88 22.32 -4.30
C ASN A 246 -16.84 23.17 -5.03
N GLU A 247 -15.66 23.27 -4.45
CA GLU A 247 -14.56 24.06 -5.00
C GLU A 247 -13.72 23.23 -5.99
N PRO A 248 -13.20 23.82 -7.07
CA PRO A 248 -12.36 23.09 -8.02
C PRO A 248 -11.09 22.55 -7.35
N ILE A 249 -10.49 23.34 -6.47
CA ILE A 249 -9.31 23.00 -5.67
C ILE A 249 -9.75 22.88 -4.22
N MET A 250 -9.37 21.81 -3.53
CA MET A 250 -9.63 21.67 -2.09
C MET A 250 -8.58 22.49 -1.33
N HIS A 251 -9.02 23.46 -0.55
CA HIS A 251 -8.14 24.17 0.39
C HIS A 251 -8.09 23.39 1.71
N LEU A 252 -7.21 22.40 1.76
CA LEU A 252 -7.15 21.45 2.87
C LEU A 252 -6.52 22.07 4.11
N SER A 253 -7.13 21.84 5.27
CA SER A 253 -6.43 22.00 6.54
C SER A 253 -5.33 20.93 6.68
N LYS A 254 -4.29 21.20 7.49
CA LYS A 254 -3.23 20.21 7.75
C LYS A 254 -3.77 18.86 8.26
N PRO A 255 -4.78 18.80 9.16
CA PRO A 255 -5.38 17.54 9.56
C PRO A 255 -6.08 16.79 8.42
N GLU A 256 -6.79 17.48 7.53
CA GLU A 256 -7.42 16.85 6.35
C GLU A 256 -6.36 16.30 5.39
N TRP A 257 -5.32 17.09 5.11
CA TRP A 257 -4.19 16.71 4.28
C TRP A 257 -3.45 15.49 4.85
N ARG A 258 -3.14 15.49 6.16
CA ARG A 258 -2.47 14.38 6.82
C ARG A 258 -3.32 13.12 6.77
N ASN A 259 -4.63 13.26 6.96
CA ASN A 259 -5.57 12.15 6.89
C ASN A 259 -5.61 11.51 5.48
N ILE A 260 -5.48 12.28 4.40
CA ILE A 260 -5.35 11.73 3.04
C ILE A 260 -4.11 10.84 2.94
N VAL A 261 -2.96 11.35 3.38
CA VAL A 261 -1.67 10.62 3.35
C VAL A 261 -1.73 9.35 4.20
N GLU A 262 -2.29 9.41 5.41
CA GLU A 262 -2.39 8.25 6.32
C GLU A 262 -3.35 7.18 5.82
N ASN A 263 -4.49 7.57 5.24
CA ASN A 263 -5.40 6.59 4.64
C ASN A 263 -4.75 5.91 3.43
N TYR A 264 -3.95 6.65 2.64
CA TYR A 264 -3.17 6.08 1.55
C TYR A 264 -2.14 5.07 2.05
N LEU A 265 -1.33 5.47 3.03
CA LEU A 265 -0.38 4.58 3.71
C LEU A 265 -1.06 3.30 4.21
N LEU A 266 -2.21 3.43 4.89
CA LEU A 266 -2.95 2.31 5.43
C LEU A 266 -3.43 1.34 4.35
N ASN A 267 -3.98 1.85 3.25
CA ASN A 267 -4.45 1.01 2.15
C ASN A 267 -3.31 0.24 1.48
N LEU A 268 -2.15 0.88 1.29
CA LEU A 268 -0.97 0.20 0.76
C LEU A 268 -0.45 -0.88 1.74
N ALA A 269 -0.43 -0.57 3.03
CA ALA A 269 -0.01 -1.50 4.08
C ALA A 269 -0.88 -2.75 4.16
N VAL A 270 -2.20 -2.57 4.08
CA VAL A 270 -3.16 -3.68 4.11
C VAL A 270 -2.95 -4.58 2.89
N GLU A 271 -2.80 -4.01 1.69
CA GLU A 271 -2.53 -4.79 0.47
C GLU A 271 -1.20 -5.54 0.56
N ALA A 272 -0.12 -4.88 1.01
CA ALA A 272 1.18 -5.50 1.20
C ALA A 272 1.12 -6.68 2.17
N GLN A 273 0.44 -6.51 3.31
CA GLN A 273 0.22 -7.56 4.29
C GLN A 273 -0.61 -8.71 3.70
N CYS A 274 -1.69 -8.43 2.97
CA CYS A 274 -2.53 -9.46 2.36
C CYS A 274 -1.73 -10.30 1.36
N ARG A 275 -0.90 -9.67 0.51
CA ARG A 275 -0.01 -10.37 -0.42
C ARG A 275 1.00 -11.27 0.30
N HIS A 276 1.59 -10.76 1.38
CA HIS A 276 2.53 -11.52 2.19
C HIS A 276 1.87 -12.75 2.82
N ASP A 277 0.75 -12.55 3.52
CA ASP A 277 0.01 -13.59 4.21
C ASP A 277 -0.53 -14.64 3.23
N PHE A 278 -1.00 -14.19 2.06
CA PHE A 278 -1.42 -15.07 0.99
C PHE A 278 -0.28 -15.95 0.48
N LYS A 279 0.90 -15.37 0.16
CA LYS A 279 2.07 -16.14 -0.29
C LYS A 279 2.48 -17.18 0.75
N TYR A 280 2.48 -16.79 2.02
CA TYR A 280 2.82 -17.69 3.13
C TYR A 280 1.81 -18.84 3.25
N ALA A 281 0.52 -18.54 3.32
CA ALA A 281 -0.54 -19.54 3.44
C ALA A 281 -0.63 -20.45 2.21
N TYR A 282 -0.43 -19.91 1.01
CA TYR A 282 -0.35 -20.67 -0.23
C TYR A 282 0.81 -21.67 -0.19
N SER A 283 1.99 -21.21 0.24
CA SER A 283 3.18 -22.07 0.39
C SER A 283 2.94 -23.20 1.39
N GLN A 284 2.32 -22.89 2.54
CA GLN A 284 1.95 -23.91 3.53
C GLN A 284 1.01 -24.96 2.97
N LYS A 285 -0.10 -24.55 2.31
CA LYS A 285 -1.05 -25.50 1.70
C LYS A 285 -0.36 -26.39 0.67
N ARG A 286 0.55 -25.83 -0.13
CA ARG A 286 1.35 -26.59 -1.10
C ARG A 286 2.26 -27.63 -0.44
N CYS A 287 2.91 -27.27 0.66
CA CYS A 287 3.76 -28.21 1.42
C CYS A 287 2.93 -29.33 2.06
N ALA A 288 1.79 -29.00 2.66
CA ALA A 288 0.88 -29.97 3.27
C ALA A 288 0.33 -30.97 2.25
N LEU A 289 -0.03 -30.50 1.05
CA LEU A 289 -0.47 -31.38 -0.04
C LEU A 289 0.63 -32.35 -0.46
N ARG A 290 1.87 -31.89 -0.65
CA ARG A 290 3.00 -32.77 -1.00
C ARG A 290 3.21 -33.88 0.03
N GLN A 291 3.14 -33.56 1.33
CA GLN A 291 3.31 -34.55 2.39
C GLN A 291 2.23 -35.64 2.40
N ARG A 292 1.00 -35.34 1.96
CA ARG A 292 -0.07 -36.35 1.85
C ARG A 292 0.23 -37.44 0.81
N PHE A 293 0.97 -37.12 -0.24
CA PHE A 293 1.33 -38.09 -1.29
C PHE A 293 2.60 -38.89 -0.98
N VAL A 294 3.51 -38.36 -0.15
CA VAL A 294 4.73 -39.10 0.25
C VAL A 294 4.44 -40.18 1.30
N LYS A 295 3.35 -40.08 2.06
CA LYS A 295 2.99 -41.04 3.13
C LYS A 295 2.34 -42.35 2.65
N ARG A 296 2.46 -42.73 1.37
CA ARG A 296 2.12 -44.09 0.92
C ARG A 296 3.19 -44.67 -0.01
N PRO A 297 4.13 -45.43 0.56
CA PRO A 297 4.50 -46.71 0.03
C PRO A 297 4.02 -47.76 1.05
N ASP A 298 2.86 -48.36 0.76
CA ASP A 298 2.63 -49.72 1.20
C ASP A 298 3.63 -50.54 0.36
N MET A 299 4.82 -50.77 0.91
CA MET A 299 5.81 -51.60 0.22
C MET A 299 5.25 -53.01 0.17
N PRO A 300 4.96 -53.60 -1.01
CA PRO A 300 4.92 -55.04 -1.08
C PRO A 300 6.31 -55.58 -0.68
N PRO A 301 6.38 -56.71 0.03
CA PRO A 301 7.65 -57.28 0.47
C PRO A 301 8.61 -57.48 -0.72
N PRO A 302 9.93 -57.34 -0.51
CA PRO A 302 10.90 -57.37 -1.59
C PRO A 302 10.89 -58.74 -2.27
N SER A 303 10.34 -58.82 -3.48
CA SER A 303 10.48 -59.99 -4.33
C SER A 303 11.49 -59.73 -5.44
N THR A 304 12.58 -60.48 -5.34
CA THR A 304 13.67 -60.64 -6.29
C THR A 304 13.21 -60.78 -7.75
N LYS A 305 13.60 -59.82 -8.61
CA LYS A 305 14.30 -60.01 -9.93
C LYS A 305 14.31 -58.70 -10.74
N PRO A 306 15.47 -58.21 -11.24
CA PRO A 306 15.54 -56.99 -12.04
C PRO A 306 15.13 -57.26 -13.50
N ARG A 307 14.19 -56.47 -14.06
CA ARG A 307 13.95 -56.39 -15.51
C ARG A 307 14.53 -55.07 -16.04
N PRO A 308 15.27 -55.07 -17.16
CA PRO A 308 15.93 -53.89 -17.69
C PRO A 308 15.10 -53.27 -18.82
N PHE A 309 13.94 -52.67 -18.55
CA PHE A 309 13.27 -51.84 -19.57
C PHE A 309 12.41 -50.73 -18.95
N ALA A 310 12.45 -49.59 -19.65
CA ALA A 310 11.58 -48.42 -19.53
C ALA A 310 11.96 -47.33 -18.50
N ARG A 311 12.85 -46.45 -18.96
CA ARG A 311 12.72 -44.99 -18.80
C ARG A 311 11.24 -44.56 -18.95
N ARG A 312 10.51 -44.39 -17.84
CA ARG A 312 9.19 -43.73 -17.85
C ARG A 312 8.84 -43.07 -16.51
N ALA A 313 9.84 -42.63 -15.75
CA ALA A 313 9.67 -41.87 -14.51
C ALA A 313 9.70 -40.34 -14.73
N GLN A 314 9.09 -39.85 -15.83
CA GLN A 314 9.15 -38.44 -16.23
C GLN A 314 7.78 -37.76 -16.39
N THR A 315 6.69 -38.41 -15.99
CA THR A 315 5.34 -37.84 -16.06
C THR A 315 4.66 -38.10 -14.72
N GLU A 316 3.95 -37.11 -14.16
CA GLU A 316 3.42 -37.04 -12.78
C GLU A 316 4.31 -36.32 -11.74
N ARG A 317 5.15 -35.36 -12.16
CA ARG A 317 5.22 -34.10 -11.40
C ARG A 317 3.92 -33.34 -11.66
N ALA A 318 2.81 -33.87 -11.18
CA ALA A 318 1.54 -33.17 -11.16
C ALA A 318 1.81 -31.82 -10.48
N LYS A 319 1.74 -30.74 -11.26
CA LYS A 319 1.93 -29.38 -10.76
C LYS A 319 0.76 -29.14 -9.80
N PHE A 320 0.97 -29.40 -8.50
CA PHE A 320 0.03 -29.08 -7.45
C PHE A 320 -0.24 -27.57 -7.49
N ARG A 321 -1.33 -27.19 -8.15
CA ARG A 321 -1.86 -25.83 -8.21
C ARG A 321 -3.21 -25.85 -7.54
N LEU A 322 -3.44 -24.93 -6.61
CA LEU A 322 -4.78 -24.69 -6.08
C LEU A 322 -5.72 -24.35 -7.23
N SER A 323 -6.97 -24.81 -7.14
CA SER A 323 -8.02 -24.37 -8.05
C SER A 323 -8.23 -22.86 -7.92
N ARG A 324 -8.80 -22.24 -8.97
CA ARG A 324 -9.13 -20.81 -8.96
C ARG A 324 -10.06 -20.43 -7.79
N ALA A 325 -11.01 -21.30 -7.46
CA ALA A 325 -11.92 -21.10 -6.33
C ALA A 325 -11.19 -21.14 -4.98
N GLU A 326 -10.29 -22.10 -4.78
CA GLU A 326 -9.47 -22.17 -3.56
C GLU A 326 -8.52 -20.99 -3.42
N HIS A 327 -7.97 -20.51 -4.55
CA HIS A 327 -7.13 -19.32 -4.58
C HIS A 327 -7.92 -18.08 -4.13
N ALA A 328 -9.11 -17.87 -4.70
CA ALA A 328 -10.00 -16.77 -4.32
C ALA A 328 -10.42 -16.86 -2.85
N ARG A 329 -10.78 -18.06 -2.37
CA ARG A 329 -11.15 -18.28 -0.97
C ARG A 329 -10.00 -17.98 -0.03
N LEU A 330 -8.79 -18.48 -0.33
CA LEU A 330 -7.61 -18.23 0.50
C LEU A 330 -7.25 -16.73 0.54
N TRP A 331 -7.36 -16.04 -0.59
CA TRP A 331 -7.16 -14.59 -0.65
C TRP A 331 -8.17 -13.85 0.25
N SER A 332 -9.46 -14.17 0.14
CA SER A 332 -10.50 -13.59 0.99
C SER A 332 -10.27 -13.90 2.48
N GLU A 333 -9.89 -15.13 2.83
CA GLU A 333 -9.51 -15.53 4.19
C GLU A 333 -8.39 -14.63 4.74
N CYS A 334 -7.35 -14.35 3.93
CA CYS A 334 -6.24 -13.48 4.31
C CYS A 334 -6.69 -12.03 4.51
N GLN A 335 -7.50 -11.48 3.60
CA GLN A 335 -8.03 -10.13 3.72
C GLN A 335 -8.86 -9.97 5.00
N THR A 336 -9.85 -10.84 5.21
CA THR A 336 -10.69 -10.81 6.42
C THR A 336 -9.85 -10.91 7.70
N ALA A 337 -8.80 -11.73 7.72
CA ALA A 337 -7.91 -11.84 8.86
C ALA A 337 -7.15 -10.53 9.14
N VAL A 338 -6.65 -9.85 8.11
CA VAL A 338 -5.96 -8.56 8.25
C VAL A 338 -6.92 -7.48 8.76
N TYR A 339 -8.10 -7.34 8.16
CA TYR A 339 -9.10 -6.35 8.60
C TYR A 339 -9.55 -6.57 10.04
N ARG A 340 -9.85 -7.82 10.40
CA ARG A 340 -10.23 -8.19 11.77
C ARG A 340 -9.11 -7.85 12.77
N ARG A 341 -7.85 -8.14 12.42
CA ARG A 341 -6.69 -7.83 13.27
C ARG A 341 -6.52 -6.32 13.50
N LEU A 342 -6.92 -5.52 12.54
CA LEU A 342 -6.87 -4.06 12.62
C LEU A 342 -8.12 -3.43 13.27
N GLY A 343 -9.11 -4.24 13.66
CA GLY A 343 -10.39 -3.73 14.16
C GLY A 343 -11.14 -2.90 13.13
N LEU A 344 -10.98 -3.20 11.85
CA LEU A 344 -11.67 -2.54 10.75
C LEU A 344 -12.88 -3.38 10.33
N ASP A 345 -14.05 -2.76 10.29
CA ASP A 345 -15.30 -3.40 9.86
C ASP A 345 -15.33 -3.53 8.34
N TRP A 346 -14.71 -4.59 7.82
CA TRP A 346 -14.73 -4.94 6.39
C TRP A 346 -15.46 -6.26 6.15
N VAL A 347 -16.34 -6.26 5.14
CA VAL A 347 -17.09 -7.44 4.70
C VAL A 347 -16.77 -7.70 3.23
N PRO A 348 -16.43 -8.94 2.82
CA PRO A 348 -16.17 -9.26 1.42
C PRO A 348 -17.42 -9.12 0.56
N ASP A 349 -17.23 -8.61 -0.67
CA ASP A 349 -18.30 -8.52 -1.68
C ASP A 349 -18.90 -9.91 -1.96
N GLY A 350 -20.21 -10.07 -1.68
CA GLY A 350 -20.97 -11.29 -1.97
C GLY A 350 -21.40 -12.12 -0.76
N GLN A 351 -21.27 -11.59 0.48
CA GLN A 351 -21.83 -12.22 1.69
C GLN A 351 -23.00 -11.44 2.33
N THR A 352 -23.59 -10.47 1.62
CA THR A 352 -24.83 -9.79 2.03
C THR A 352 -26.05 -10.41 1.40
#